data_AF-A0A0A9X503-F1
#
_entry.id   AF-A0A0A9X503-F1
#
_cell.length_a   1.000
_cell.length_b   1.000
_cell.length_c   1.000
_cell.angle_alpha   90.00
_cell.angle_beta   90.00
_cell.angle_gamma   90.00
#
_symmetry.space_group_name_H-M   'P 1'
#
loop_
_entity.id
_entity.type
_entity.pdbx_description
1 polymer ?
#
loop_
_entity_poly.entity_id
_entity_poly.type
_entity_poly.pdbx_seq_one_letter_code
_entity_poly.pdbx_strand_id
1 'polypeptide(L)'
;RHKMSKGAKTDPANYRPISLINVVAKIYEKLLKDRLMSFLEENSIISRQQFGFQNRISTQDALFQVTEEMYERLDRGEKVILTCLNVLRFDRAATLPRLCE
;
A
#
# COMPACT_ATOMS: atom_id res chain seq x y z
N ARG A 1 0.22 -8.30 -18.99
CA ARG A 1 -1.08 -9.02 -18.93
C ARG A 1 -1.83 -8.56 -17.66
N HIS A 2 -2.59 -7.47 -17.73
CA HIS A 2 -3.32 -6.94 -16.57
C HIS A 2 -4.67 -7.65 -16.42
N LYS A 3 -4.89 -8.27 -15.26
CA LYS A 3 -6.11 -8.97 -14.90
C LYS A 3 -7.20 -7.92 -14.63
N MET A 4 -8.04 -7.70 -15.65
CA MET A 4 -9.19 -6.79 -15.58
C MET A 4 -10.18 -7.31 -14.53
N SER A 5 -10.79 -6.38 -13.79
CA SER A 5 -12.08 -6.59 -13.11
C SER A 5 -13.02 -7.40 -14.01
N LYS A 6 -13.76 -8.36 -13.46
CA LYS A 6 -14.81 -9.13 -14.16
C LYS A 6 -16.03 -8.25 -14.52
N GLY A 7 -15.83 -6.98 -14.86
CA GLY A 7 -16.86 -6.01 -15.22
C GLY A 7 -16.79 -5.65 -16.70
N ALA A 8 -17.86 -5.03 -17.20
CA ALA A 8 -17.91 -4.55 -18.59
C ALA A 8 -16.76 -3.56 -18.86
N LYS A 9 -16.02 -3.77 -19.95
CA LYS A 9 -14.88 -2.90 -20.34
C LYS A 9 -15.29 -1.45 -20.63
N THR A 10 -16.57 -1.23 -20.87
CA THR A 10 -17.15 0.09 -21.16
C THR A 10 -17.59 0.83 -19.91
N ASP A 11 -17.63 0.16 -18.75
CA ASP A 11 -18.07 0.78 -17.49
C ASP A 11 -16.90 1.54 -16.84
N PRO A 12 -16.95 2.89 -16.76
CA PRO A 12 -15.90 3.70 -16.15
C PRO A 12 -15.65 3.36 -14.68
N ALA A 13 -16.63 2.81 -13.97
CA ALA A 13 -16.49 2.43 -12.57
C ALA A 13 -15.49 1.29 -12.35
N ASN A 14 -15.11 0.54 -13.40
CA ASN A 14 -14.10 -0.52 -13.34
C ASN A 14 -12.66 -0.01 -13.42
N TYR A 15 -12.45 1.27 -13.73
CA TYR A 15 -11.14 1.88 -13.81
C TYR A 15 -10.79 2.63 -12.52
N ARG A 16 -9.48 2.77 -12.28
CA ARG A 16 -8.95 3.68 -11.26
C ARG A 16 -8.61 4.99 -11.95
N PRO A 17 -9.22 6.13 -11.55
CA PRO A 17 -8.86 7.42 -12.12
C PRO A 17 -7.41 7.75 -11.72
N ILE A 18 -6.63 8.27 -12.66
CA ILE A 18 -5.28 8.77 -12.39
C ILE A 18 -5.35 10.29 -12.45
N SER A 19 -5.02 10.95 -11.33
CA SER A 19 -4.93 12.40 -11.26
C SER A 19 -3.59 12.88 -11.81
N LEU A 20 -3.62 13.72 -12.83
CA LEU A 20 -2.43 14.40 -13.34
C LEU A 20 -2.20 15.68 -12.53
N ILE A 21 -1.28 15.59 -11.57
CA ILE A 21 -0.90 16.72 -10.71
C ILE A 21 0.10 17.62 -11.48
N ASN A 22 -0.04 18.94 -11.36
CA ASN A 22 0.89 19.88 -12.00
C ASN A 22 2.32 19.75 -11.42
N VAL A 23 3.32 20.27 -12.13
CA VAL A 23 4.74 20.10 -11.74
C VAL A 23 5.04 20.71 -10.37
N VAL A 24 4.46 21.89 -10.08
CA VAL A 24 4.67 22.57 -8.79
C VAL A 24 4.13 21.75 -7.62
N ALA A 25 2.93 21.20 -7.75
CA ALA A 25 2.33 20.36 -6.72
C ALA A 25 3.07 19.03 -6.55
N LYS A 26 3.66 18.45 -7.60
CA LYS A 26 4.55 17.27 -7.46
C LYS A 26 5.80 17.56 -6.63
N ILE A 27 6.40 18.75 -6.81
CA ILE A 27 7.56 19.18 -6.01
C ILE A 27 7.12 19.34 -4.54
N TYR A 28 5.98 19.97 -4.31
CA TYR A 28 5.43 20.16 -2.97
C TYR A 28 5.07 18.83 -2.28
N GLU A 29 4.43 17.91 -3.00
CA GLU A 29 4.10 16.57 -2.51
C GLU A 29 5.36 15.80 -2.09
N LYS A 30 6.44 15.89 -2.87
CA LYS A 30 7.73 15.28 -2.50
C LYS A 30 8.27 15.86 -1.20
N LEU A 31 8.26 17.18 -1.06
CA LEU A 31 8.74 17.86 0.15
C LEU A 31 7.92 17.49 1.39
N LEU A 32 6.59 17.42 1.24
CA LEU A 32 5.68 16.98 2.28
C LEU A 32 5.92 15.53 2.68
N LYS A 33 6.07 14.65 1.69
CA LYS A 33 6.36 13.23 1.93
C LYS A 33 7.61 13.07 2.77
N ASP A 34 8.70 13.75 2.41
CA ASP A 34 9.97 13.62 3.11
C ASP A 34 9.82 14.07 4.58
N ARG A 35 9.17 15.20 4.83
CA ARG A 35 8.90 15.69 6.20
C ARG A 35 8.00 14.74 7.00
N LEU A 36 6.95 14.22 6.39
CA LEU A 36 6.01 13.32 7.05
C LEU A 36 6.68 11.99 7.40
N MET A 37 7.47 11.43 6.49
CA MET A 37 8.19 10.18 6.72
C MET A 37 9.19 10.32 7.87
N SER A 38 9.98 11.40 7.91
CA SER A 38 10.87 11.68 9.05
C SER A 38 10.12 11.70 10.37
N PHE A 39 8.99 12.41 10.43
CA PHE A 39 8.16 12.48 11.64
C PHE A 39 7.63 11.11 12.07
N LEU A 40 7.13 10.31 11.12
CA LEU A 40 6.58 8.98 11.40
C LEU A 40 7.66 8.00 11.88
N GLU A 41 8.87 8.09 11.34
CA GLU A 41 10.02 7.28 11.73
C GLU A 41 10.54 7.68 13.12
N GLU A 42 10.74 8.98 13.38
CA GLU A 42 11.20 9.50 14.67
C GLU A 42 10.26 9.13 15.82
N ASN A 43 8.96 9.12 15.58
CA ASN A 43 7.95 8.78 16.58
C ASN A 43 7.59 7.28 16.61
N SER A 44 8.25 6.44 15.80
CA SER A 44 7.97 5.00 15.72
C SER A 44 6.49 4.67 15.49
N ILE A 45 5.79 5.48 14.68
CA ILE A 45 4.34 5.35 14.45
C ILE A 45 4.05 4.19 13.49
N ILE A 46 4.94 3.95 12.52
CA ILE A 46 4.75 2.89 11.53
C ILE A 46 5.22 1.54 12.10
N SER A 47 4.40 0.49 11.91
CA SER A 47 4.75 -0.87 12.31
C SER A 47 5.99 -1.39 11.56
N ARG A 48 6.84 -2.14 12.26
CA ARG A 48 7.99 -2.85 11.66
C ARG A 48 7.60 -3.92 10.64
N GLN A 49 6.33 -4.33 10.63
CA GLN A 49 5.76 -5.28 9.67
C GLN A 49 5.09 -4.58 8.47
N GLN A 50 5.17 -3.25 8.37
CA GLN A 50 4.63 -2.52 7.22
C GLN A 50 5.67 -2.41 6.12
N PHE A 51 5.60 -3.30 5.13
CA PHE A 51 6.55 -3.32 4.01
C PHE A 51 6.20 -2.33 2.88
N GLY A 52 4.94 -1.92 2.79
CA GLY A 52 4.46 -0.98 1.78
C GLY A 52 4.76 0.47 2.13
N PHE A 53 5.14 1.27 1.13
CA PHE A 53 5.36 2.71 1.23
C PHE A 53 6.47 3.14 2.22
N GLN A 54 7.31 2.21 2.68
CA GLN A 54 8.48 2.51 3.49
C GLN A 54 9.75 2.68 2.66
N ASN A 55 10.70 3.46 3.17
CA ASN A 55 12.00 3.62 2.54
C ASN A 55 12.81 2.33 2.69
N ARG A 56 13.51 1.93 1.61
CA ARG A 56 14.48 0.81 1.58
C ARG A 56 13.92 -0.58 1.88
N ILE A 57 12.60 -0.73 1.89
CA ILE A 57 11.91 -2.03 2.06
C ILE A 57 11.07 -2.29 0.81
N SER A 58 11.05 -3.53 0.37
CA SER A 58 10.39 -3.97 -0.85
C SER A 58 9.34 -5.07 -0.59
N THR A 59 8.55 -5.37 -1.62
CA THR A 59 7.61 -6.49 -1.57
C THR A 59 8.33 -7.85 -1.47
N GLN A 60 9.59 -7.93 -1.89
CA GLN A 60 10.38 -9.16 -1.75
C GLN A 60 10.70 -9.43 -0.29
N ASP A 61 11.02 -8.40 0.49
CA ASP A 61 11.28 -8.52 1.92
C ASP A 61 10.03 -9.00 2.67
N ALA A 62 8.86 -8.47 2.28
CA ALA A 62 7.57 -8.92 2.83
C ALA A 62 7.31 -10.41 2.54
N LEU A 63 7.55 -10.82 1.30
CA LEU A 63 7.36 -12.21 0.89
C LEU A 63 8.34 -13.13 1.61
N PHE A 64 9.61 -12.74 1.67
CA PHE A 64 10.67 -13.49 2.33
C PHE A 64 10.32 -13.74 3.81
N GLN A 65 9.98 -12.69 4.56
CA GLN A 65 9.63 -12.79 5.97
C GLN A 65 8.45 -13.75 6.21
N VAL A 66 7.38 -13.62 5.41
CA VAL A 66 6.20 -14.49 5.54
C VAL A 66 6.58 -15.94 5.22
N THR A 67 7.33 -16.19 4.14
CA THR A 67 7.73 -17.56 3.79
C THR A 67 8.65 -18.19 4.82
N GLU A 68 9.61 -17.43 5.35
CA GLU A 68 10.54 -17.88 6.39
C GLU A 68 9.77 -18.30 7.65
N GLU A 69 8.85 -17.47 8.15
CA GLU A 69 8.03 -17.81 9.32
C GLU A 69 7.17 -19.06 9.07
N MET A 70 6.63 -19.21 7.85
CA MET A 70 5.83 -20.39 7.49
C MET A 70 6.67 -21.67 7.49
N TYR A 71 7.88 -21.64 6.91
CA TYR A 71 8.77 -22.80 6.87
C TYR A 71 9.26 -23.19 8.26
N GLU A 72 9.67 -22.22 9.08
CA GLU A 72 10.13 -22.47 10.45
C GLU A 72 9.04 -23.16 11.31
N ARG A 73 7.78 -22.72 11.18
CA ARG A 73 6.65 -23.34 11.90
C ARG A 73 6.34 -24.73 11.37
N LEU A 74 6.43 -24.93 10.05
CA LEU A 74 6.20 -26.22 9.42
C LEU A 74 7.26 -27.26 9.83
N ASP A 75 8.53 -26.85 9.90
CA ASP A 75 9.65 -27.71 10.34
C ASP A 75 9.50 -28.16 11.80
N ARG A 76 8.83 -27.35 12.63
CA ARG A 76 8.46 -27.73 14.01
C ARG A 76 7.21 -28.63 14.10
N GLY A 77 6.61 -28.98 12.96
CA GLY A 77 5.37 -29.77 12.90
C GLY A 77 4.12 -28.99 13.30
N GLU A 78 4.19 -27.65 13.36
CA GLU A 78 3.04 -26.80 13.65
C GLU A 78 2.14 -26.65 12.41
N LYS A 79 0.83 -26.46 12.64
CA LYS A 79 -0.11 -26.12 11.58
C LYS A 79 -0.03 -24.63 11.27
N VAL A 80 0.12 -24.30 9.99
CA VAL A 80 0.21 -22.91 9.51
C VAL A 80 -1.02 -22.57 8.68
N ILE A 81 -1.66 -21.42 8.97
CA ILE A 81 -2.80 -20.89 8.21
C ILE A 81 -2.48 -19.45 7.81
N LEU A 82 -2.52 -19.18 6.51
CA LEU A 82 -2.36 -17.82 5.97
C LEU A 82 -3.73 -17.20 5.69
N THR A 83 -4.02 -16.05 6.31
CA THR A 83 -5.24 -15.28 6.06
C THR A 83 -4.89 -14.00 5.29
N CYS A 84 -5.43 -13.86 4.07
CA CYS A 84 -5.19 -12.70 3.22
C CYS A 84 -6.40 -11.74 3.27
N LEU A 85 -6.21 -10.55 3.82
CA LEU A 85 -7.22 -9.48 3.82
C LEU A 85 -6.87 -8.39 2.80
N ASN A 86 -7.87 -7.87 2.09
CA ASN A 86 -7.69 -6.78 1.14
C ASN A 86 -8.73 -5.68 1.38
N VAL A 87 -8.26 -4.43 1.44
CA VAL A 87 -9.13 -3.25 1.52
C VAL A 87 -9.40 -2.77 0.09
N LEU A 88 -10.63 -2.99 -0.39
CA LEU A 88 -11.02 -2.59 -1.74
C LEU A 88 -11.10 -1.06 -1.86
N ARG A 89 -10.59 -0.51 -2.98
CA ARG A 89 -10.72 0.91 -3.36
C ARG A 89 -10.14 1.91 -2.36
N PHE A 90 -9.01 1.57 -1.72
CA PHE A 90 -8.30 2.44 -0.79
C PHE A 90 -8.05 3.86 -1.34
N ASP A 91 -7.71 3.96 -2.63
CA ASP A 91 -7.44 5.21 -3.35
C ASP A 91 -8.68 6.12 -3.53
N ARG A 92 -9.90 5.57 -3.50
CA ARG A 92 -11.14 6.36 -3.64
C ARG A 92 -11.55 7.07 -2.36
N ALA A 93 -11.09 6.63 -1.19
CA ALA A 93 -11.41 7.27 0.09
C ALA A 93 -10.70 8.63 0.24
N ALA A 94 -9.56 8.84 -0.45
CA ALA A 94 -8.78 10.07 -0.41
C ALA A 94 -9.33 11.18 -1.33
N THR A 95 -10.34 10.90 -2.15
CA THR A 95 -10.98 11.91 -3.00
C THR A 95 -11.91 12.76 -2.14
N LEU A 96 -11.35 13.74 -1.44
CA LEU A 96 -12.05 14.76 -0.64
C LEU A 96 -13.11 15.50 -1.46
N PRO A 97 -14.40 15.39 -1.13
CA PRO A 97 -15.38 16.43 -1.42
C PRO A 97 -15.53 17.41 -0.23
N ARG A 98 -14.74 17.27 0.85
CA ARG A 98 -14.95 17.97 2.13
C ARG A 98 -13.92 19.05 2.49
N LEU A 99 -13.12 19.52 1.53
CA LEU A 99 -12.15 20.61 1.77
C LEU A 99 -12.62 21.96 1.18
N CYS A 100 -13.86 22.02 0.71
CA CYS A 100 -14.54 23.25 0.27
C CYS A 100 -15.85 23.43 1.04
N GLU A 101 -15.76 23.56 2.36
CA GLU A 101 -16.73 24.30 3.20
C GLU A 101 -15.94 25.12 4.22
#